data_AF-A0A290WSR9-F1
#
_entry.id   AF-A0A290WSR9-F1
#
_cell.length_a   1.000
_cell.length_b   1.000
_cell.length_c   1.000
_cell.angle_alpha   90.00
_cell.angle_beta   90.00
_cell.angle_gamma   90.00
#
_symmetry.space_group_name_H-M   'P 1'
#
loop_
_entity.id
_entity.type
_entity.pdbx_description
1 polymer ?
#
loop_
_entity_poly.entity_id
_entity_poly.type
_entity_poly.pdbx_seq_one_letter_code
_entity_poly.pdbx_strand_id
1 'polypeptide(L)'
;MNKFESRTAQEPTAVTAARFLALLKRRGLEYGIAYEWVGRCRHGIIEVFDAALGPFDGAVACERFSRSTHLWTEADGRIGTMRTDSPKHLAVKALVATLED
;
A
#
# COMPACT_ATOMS: atom_id res chain seq x y z
N MET A 1 29.42 10.57 25.25
CA MET A 1 28.00 10.28 24.92
C MET A 1 27.71 10.86 23.55
N ASN A 2 27.77 10.04 22.49
CA ASN A 2 27.45 10.48 21.13
C ASN A 2 25.92 10.46 20.93
N LYS A 3 25.29 11.63 20.97
CA LYS A 3 23.89 11.88 20.60
C LYS A 3 23.74 11.96 19.07
N PHE A 4 24.10 10.90 18.37
CA PHE A 4 23.69 10.71 16.97
C PHE A 4 22.93 9.40 16.90
N GLU A 5 21.79 9.37 17.58
CA GLU A 5 20.77 8.37 17.33
C GLU A 5 20.38 8.49 15.86
N SER A 6 20.48 7.34 15.19
CA SER A 6 20.15 7.09 13.81
C SER A 6 18.80 7.72 13.47
N ARG A 7 18.80 8.90 12.84
CA ARG A 7 17.70 9.32 11.97
C ARG A 7 17.68 8.30 10.83
N THR A 8 16.94 7.21 11.01
CA THR A 8 16.54 6.35 9.90
C THR A 8 15.95 7.26 8.84
N ALA A 9 16.67 7.44 7.73
CA ALA A 9 16.19 8.24 6.63
C ALA A 9 14.83 7.67 6.21
N GLN A 10 13.76 8.47 6.40
CA GLN A 10 12.42 8.05 6.04
C GLN A 10 12.41 7.77 4.53
N GLU A 11 12.04 6.55 4.15
CA GLU A 11 11.92 6.18 2.73
C GLU A 11 10.86 7.09 2.08
N PRO A 12 11.21 7.84 1.03
CA PRO A 12 10.25 8.68 0.34
C PRO A 12 9.17 7.82 -0.33
N THR A 13 7.92 8.29 -0.32
CA THR A 13 6.79 7.57 -0.93
C THR A 13 7.02 7.16 -2.39
N ALA A 14 7.80 7.94 -3.16
CA ALA A 14 8.12 7.61 -4.54
C ALA A 14 9.00 6.35 -4.65
N VAL A 15 9.93 6.18 -3.70
CA VAL A 15 10.82 5.02 -3.63
C VAL A 15 10.03 3.78 -3.24
N THR A 16 9.20 3.87 -2.18
CA THR A 16 8.33 2.78 -1.75
C THR A 16 7.35 2.36 -2.86
N ALA A 17 6.72 3.33 -3.54
CA ALA A 17 5.82 3.05 -4.66
C ALA A 17 6.55 2.35 -5.83
N ALA A 18 7.72 2.86 -6.22
CA ALA A 18 8.51 2.26 -7.30
C ALA A 18 8.94 0.82 -6.95
N ARG A 19 9.40 0.60 -5.71
CA ARG A 19 9.78 -0.72 -5.21
C ARG A 19 8.62 -1.69 -5.21
N PHE A 20 7.46 -1.27 -4.71
CA PHE A 20 6.25 -2.09 -4.71
C PHE A 20 5.85 -2.49 -6.14
N LEU A 21 5.75 -1.53 -7.07
CA LEU A 21 5.37 -1.82 -8.45
C LEU A 21 6.39 -2.72 -9.18
N ALA A 22 7.69 -2.53 -8.91
CA ALA A 22 8.73 -3.39 -9.47
C ALA A 22 8.65 -4.82 -8.92
N LEU A 23 8.36 -4.97 -7.63
CA LEU A 23 8.19 -6.25 -6.96
C LEU A 23 6.99 -7.03 -7.52
N LEU A 24 5.84 -6.36 -7.67
CA LEU A 24 4.65 -6.94 -8.28
C LEU A 24 4.96 -7.47 -9.69
N LYS A 25 5.55 -6.62 -10.54
CA LYS A 25 5.93 -7.00 -11.90
C LYS A 25 6.88 -8.20 -11.94
N ARG A 26 7.87 -8.25 -11.05
CA ARG A 26 8.83 -9.36 -10.99
C ARG A 26 8.19 -10.68 -10.56
N ARG A 27 7.20 -10.63 -9.68
CA ARG A 27 6.50 -11.81 -9.15
C ARG A 27 5.24 -12.20 -9.95
N GLY A 28 4.92 -11.49 -11.04
CA GLY A 28 3.70 -11.75 -11.81
C GLY A 28 2.41 -11.41 -11.04
N LEU A 29 2.48 -10.41 -10.17
CA LEU A 29 1.37 -9.98 -9.32
C LEU A 29 0.78 -8.66 -9.81
N GLU A 30 -0.47 -8.43 -9.49
CA GLU A 30 -1.18 -7.16 -9.65
C GLU A 30 -1.77 -6.71 -8.31
N TYR A 31 -2.26 -5.47 -8.27
CA TYR A 31 -2.90 -4.92 -7.08
C TYR A 31 -4.22 -4.23 -7.42
N GLY A 32 -5.14 -4.27 -6.46
CA GLY A 32 -6.37 -3.51 -6.43
C GLY A 32 -6.43 -2.65 -5.18
N ILE A 33 -7.08 -1.49 -5.27
CA ILE A 33 -7.40 -0.68 -4.09
C ILE A 33 -8.89 -0.41 -4.07
N ALA A 34 -9.55 -1.01 -3.09
CA ALA A 34 -10.97 -0.84 -2.81
C ALA A 34 -11.17 -0.04 -1.52
N TYR A 35 -12.42 0.27 -1.22
CA TYR A 35 -12.79 0.82 0.06
C TYR A 35 -13.88 0.00 0.73
N GLU A 36 -13.93 0.13 2.04
CA GLU A 36 -15.03 -0.36 2.86
C GLU A 36 -15.51 0.76 3.79
N TRP A 37 -16.80 0.73 4.12
CA TRP A 37 -17.38 1.67 5.05
C TRP A 37 -17.07 1.28 6.49
N VAL A 38 -16.61 2.24 7.28
CA VAL A 38 -16.34 2.12 8.72
C VAL A 38 -17.00 3.28 9.42
N GLY A 39 -18.19 3.04 9.98
CA GLY A 39 -19.06 4.10 10.46
C GLY A 39 -19.38 5.09 9.33
N ARG A 40 -18.92 6.34 9.48
CA ARG A 40 -19.11 7.41 8.47
C ARG A 40 -17.89 7.63 7.56
N CYS A 41 -16.84 6.82 7.71
CA CYS A 41 -15.59 6.95 6.96
C CYS A 41 -15.41 5.79 5.97
N ARG A 42 -14.56 5.98 4.96
CA ARG A 42 -14.15 4.92 4.03
C ARG A 42 -12.71 4.51 4.30
N HIS A 43 -12.49 3.31 4.84
CA HIS A 43 -11.14 2.75 4.95
C HIS A 43 -10.72 2.14 3.61
N GLY A 44 -9.45 2.21 3.28
CA GLY A 44 -8.92 1.60 2.07
C GLY A 44 -8.38 0.21 2.34
N ILE A 45 -8.54 -0.66 1.37
CA ILE A 45 -7.99 -2.02 1.35
C ILE A 45 -7.13 -2.11 0.10
N ILE A 46 -5.88 -2.53 0.27
CA ILE A 46 -4.97 -2.84 -0.82
C ILE A 46 -4.85 -4.35 -0.88
N GLU A 47 -5.29 -4.92 -2.00
CA GLU A 47 -5.19 -6.36 -2.26
C GLU A 47 -4.15 -6.59 -3.34
N VAL A 48 -3.35 -7.63 -3.16
CA VAL A 48 -2.37 -8.11 -4.14
C VAL A 48 -2.80 -9.51 -4.54
N PHE A 49 -2.84 -9.78 -5.84
CA PHE A 49 -3.31 -11.05 -6.39
C PHE A 49 -2.44 -11.48 -7.57
N ASP A 50 -2.51 -12.76 -7.92
CA ASP A 50 -1.82 -13.30 -9.10
C ASP A 50 -2.42 -12.71 -10.37
N ALA A 51 -1.58 -12.17 -11.26
CA ALA A 51 -2.04 -11.50 -12.47
C ALA A 51 -2.72 -12.46 -13.46
N ALA A 52 -2.34 -13.74 -13.47
CA ALA A 52 -2.92 -14.74 -14.37
C ALA A 52 -4.27 -15.26 -13.88
N LEU A 53 -4.49 -15.26 -12.55
CA LEU A 53 -5.73 -15.76 -11.92
C LEU A 53 -6.74 -14.63 -11.67
N GLY A 54 -6.24 -13.41 -11.50
CA GLY A 54 -7.03 -12.22 -11.23
C GLY A 54 -7.55 -12.15 -9.79
N PRO A 55 -8.35 -11.12 -9.46
CA PRO A 55 -8.76 -10.84 -8.08
C PRO A 55 -9.76 -11.85 -7.51
N PHE A 56 -10.43 -12.65 -8.35
CA PHE A 56 -11.47 -13.58 -7.90
C PHE A 56 -10.94 -14.89 -7.30
N ASP A 57 -9.68 -15.23 -7.56
CA ASP A 57 -9.02 -16.42 -7.00
C ASP A 57 -8.49 -16.18 -5.57
N GLY A 58 -8.54 -14.93 -5.11
CA GLY A 58 -8.14 -14.52 -3.77
C GLY A 58 -6.84 -13.72 -3.75
N ALA A 59 -6.71 -12.90 -2.71
CA ALA A 59 -5.52 -12.08 -2.52
C ALA A 59 -4.38 -12.92 -1.91
N VAL A 60 -3.18 -12.80 -2.48
CA VAL A 60 -1.94 -13.36 -1.92
C VAL A 60 -1.41 -12.54 -0.76
N ALA A 61 -1.73 -11.23 -0.73
CA ALA A 61 -1.46 -10.34 0.39
C ALA A 61 -2.51 -9.23 0.43
N CYS A 62 -2.84 -8.75 1.63
CA CYS A 62 -3.84 -7.72 1.81
C CYS A 62 -3.47 -6.83 3.00
N GLU A 63 -3.60 -5.51 2.83
CA GLU A 63 -3.40 -4.54 3.90
C GLU A 63 -4.50 -3.49 3.93
N ARG A 64 -4.93 -3.12 5.14
CA ARG A 64 -5.97 -2.13 5.38
C ARG A 64 -5.35 -0.85 5.92
N PHE A 65 -5.79 0.29 5.41
CA PHE A 65 -5.41 1.60 5.94
C PHE A 65 -6.62 2.46 6.31
N SER A 66 -6.49 3.17 7.42
CA SER A 66 -7.54 4.08 7.88
C SER A 66 -7.58 5.34 7.03
N ARG A 67 -8.78 5.90 6.92
CA ARG A 67 -9.02 7.21 6.30
C ARG A 67 -10.15 7.89 7.03
N SER A 68 -10.01 9.19 7.26
CA SER A 68 -10.98 10.00 8.03
C SER A 68 -12.07 10.65 7.18
N THR A 69 -12.10 10.41 5.86
CA THR A 69 -13.08 11.01 4.95
C THR A 69 -14.03 9.97 4.37
N HIS A 70 -15.24 10.39 4.03
CA HIS A 70 -16.21 9.61 3.25
C HIS A 70 -15.95 9.70 1.74
N LEU A 71 -15.16 10.67 1.28
CA LEU A 71 -14.92 10.86 -0.15
C LEU A 71 -13.99 9.76 -0.65
N TRP A 72 -14.34 9.13 -1.77
CA TRP A 72 -13.48 8.20 -2.49
C TRP A 72 -13.48 8.59 -3.96
N THR A 73 -12.29 8.88 -4.47
CA THR A 73 -12.06 9.32 -5.85
C THR A 73 -11.25 8.25 -6.58
N GLU A 74 -11.22 8.32 -7.90
CA GLU A 74 -10.39 7.43 -8.70
C GLU A 74 -8.90 7.51 -8.33
N ALA A 75 -8.41 8.68 -7.94
CA ALA A 75 -7.03 8.87 -7.49
C ALA A 75 -6.70 8.04 -6.23
N ASP A 76 -7.68 7.77 -5.38
CA ASP A 76 -7.50 6.93 -4.19
C ASP A 76 -7.22 5.46 -4.56
N GLY A 77 -7.63 5.05 -5.76
CA GLY A 77 -7.33 3.74 -6.34
C GLY A 77 -5.88 3.54 -6.78
N ARG A 78 -5.03 4.58 -6.74
CA ARG A 78 -3.68 4.56 -7.32
C ARG A 78 -2.60 4.76 -6.26
N ILE A 79 -1.45 4.11 -6.39
CA ILE A 79 -0.33 4.22 -5.43
C ILE A 79 0.53 5.48 -5.65
N GLY A 80 0.41 6.13 -6.81
CA GLY A 80 1.29 7.27 -7.18
C GLY A 80 1.11 8.58 -6.39
N THR A 81 0.05 8.74 -5.60
CA THR A 81 -0.32 10.03 -4.96
C THR A 81 -0.36 9.98 -3.43
N MET A 82 0.43 9.09 -2.82
CA MET A 82 0.47 8.96 -1.36
C MET A 82 1.34 10.05 -0.71
N ARG A 83 1.01 10.43 0.52
CA ARG A 83 1.90 11.25 1.36
C ARG A 83 2.82 10.33 2.15
N THR A 84 4.09 10.70 2.32
CA THR A 84 5.01 9.99 3.21
C THR A 84 4.39 9.86 4.60
N ASP A 85 4.53 8.67 5.19
CA ASP A 85 3.95 8.23 6.47
C ASP A 85 2.43 8.36 6.62
N SER A 86 1.69 8.58 5.52
CA SER A 86 0.24 8.40 5.54
C SER A 86 -0.13 6.93 5.83
N PRO A 87 -1.33 6.65 6.36
CA PRO A 87 -1.78 5.27 6.58
C PRO A 87 -1.63 4.39 5.33
N LYS A 88 -1.91 4.95 4.15
CA LYS A 88 -1.74 4.26 2.86
C LYS A 88 -0.27 3.95 2.56
N HIS A 89 0.64 4.89 2.81
CA HIS A 89 2.08 4.66 2.65
C HIS A 89 2.57 3.53 3.57
N LEU A 90 2.14 3.53 4.82
CA LEU A 90 2.51 2.49 5.80
C LEU A 90 1.98 1.11 5.39
N ALA A 91 0.74 1.03 4.89
CA ALA A 91 0.18 -0.20 4.35
C ALA A 91 0.98 -0.73 3.14
N VAL A 92 1.42 0.15 2.22
CA VAL A 92 2.27 -0.27 1.10
C VAL A 92 3.64 -0.77 1.59
N LYS A 93 4.24 -0.14 2.61
CA LYS A 93 5.49 -0.63 3.22
C LYS A 93 5.32 -2.02 3.83
N ALA A 94 4.21 -2.27 4.52
CA ALA A 94 3.89 -3.58 5.08
C ALA A 94 3.73 -4.63 3.97
N LEU A 95 2.99 -4.31 2.90
CA LEU A 95 2.89 -5.20 1.74
C LEU A 95 4.25 -5.49 1.09
N VAL A 96 5.11 -4.49 0.95
CA VAL A 96 6.47 -4.71 0.41
C VAL A 96 7.25 -5.70 1.27
N ALA A 97 7.19 -5.56 2.60
CA ALA A 97 7.87 -6.48 3.51
C ALA A 97 7.31 -7.92 3.38
N THR A 98 5.99 -8.07 3.44
CA THR A 98 5.30 -9.36 3.29
C THR A 98 5.61 -10.04 1.94
N LEU A 99 5.74 -9.26 0.88
CA LEU A 99 6.03 -9.75 -0.47
C LEU A 99 7.53 -9.89 -0.75
N GLU A 100 8.41 -9.59 0.19
CA GLU A 100 9.85 -9.83 0.05
C GLU A 100 10.32 -11.05 0.82
N ASP A 101 9.63 -11.36 1.91
CA ASP A 101 9.68 -12.68 2.56
C ASP A 101 9.28 -13.81 1.57
#